data_AF-A0A0M0KID4-F1
#
_entry.id   AF-A0A0M0KID4-F1
#
_cell.length_a   1.000
_cell.length_b   1.000
_cell.length_c   1.000
_cell.angle_alpha   90.00
_cell.angle_beta   90.00
_cell.angle_gamma   90.00
#
_symmetry.space_group_name_H-M   'P 1'
#
loop_
_entity.id
_entity.type
_entity.pdbx_description
1 polymer ?
#
loop_
_entity_poly.entity_id
_entity_poly.type
_entity_poly.pdbx_seq_one_letter_code
_entity_poly.pdbx_strand_id
1 'polypeptide(L)'
;MKKRHLCCSLFAMGVVLSACQSNGSANEPQPSEPQQEAVENEQEENMRTISYTVGEDDAKVSVDELIQTLDGELTFDELHRTLEMTIHEDQYRLIDGVTVLERNGEYLATDEIYLIEEEGELYLPVAFLEVGLGLEVTFQEKEVAFQWFGPAERVGGPPEGFDFDEWDVDTMVDYLSFLERPIQGAQVSTIDSHLPGAPREYRNGFHEGIDWYDFATGGNISRETPVYAMAEGIVVRADHDFEDYESPEVRNADLALTAELGETPEYIFDRLRGQQVWVQYPNGVMNRFAHLSGIPEDLQVGDRVNAETVIGYVGNSGTSSAVNGNLDDDLHLHQDLLIYGELFWKPLTLEETKEVLQKIWP
;
A
#
# COMPACT_ATOMS: atom_id res chain seq x y z
N MET A 1 1.68 -22.30 10.60
CA MET A 1 1.12 -22.62 11.96
C MET A 1 1.94 -21.97 13.07
N LYS A 2 1.63 -20.72 13.41
CA LYS A 2 1.97 -20.12 14.71
C LYS A 2 0.66 -19.55 15.26
N LYS A 3 0.24 -20.02 16.43
CA LYS A 3 -0.93 -19.48 17.14
C LYS A 3 -0.62 -18.04 17.52
N ARG A 4 -1.31 -17.07 16.92
CA ARG A 4 -1.29 -15.67 17.37
C ARG A 4 -2.06 -15.61 18.69
N HIS A 5 -1.39 -15.14 19.74
CA HIS A 5 -1.97 -14.98 21.06
C HIS A 5 -2.70 -13.65 21.12
N LEU A 6 -4.04 -13.72 21.25
CA LEU A 6 -4.88 -12.60 21.63
C LEU A 6 -4.39 -12.02 22.96
N CYS A 7 -3.72 -10.86 22.91
CA CYS A 7 -3.26 -10.17 24.10
C CYS A 7 -4.46 -9.41 24.71
N CYS A 8 -5.24 -10.10 25.54
CA CYS A 8 -6.21 -9.44 26.42
C CYS A 8 -5.46 -8.64 27.50
N SER A 9 -5.32 -7.34 27.28
CA SER A 9 -4.87 -6.38 28.28
C SER A 9 -5.98 -6.17 29.31
N LEU A 10 -6.05 -7.03 30.34
CA LEU A 10 -6.84 -6.76 31.55
C LEU A 10 -6.18 -5.60 32.31
N PHE A 11 -6.74 -4.39 32.22
CA PHE A 11 -6.36 -3.29 33.09
C PHE A 11 -6.98 -3.51 34.48
N ALA A 12 -6.14 -3.88 35.44
CA ALA A 12 -6.52 -4.03 36.84
C ALA A 12 -6.80 -2.65 37.45
N MET A 13 -8.05 -2.42 37.85
CA MET A 13 -8.50 -1.21 38.53
C MET A 13 -7.92 -1.14 39.95
N GLY A 14 -6.86 -0.35 40.11
CA GLY A 14 -6.27 -0.05 41.41
C GLY A 14 -7.10 1.00 42.17
N VAL A 15 -7.74 0.59 43.26
CA VAL A 15 -8.41 1.49 44.20
C VAL A 15 -7.35 2.29 44.96
N VAL A 16 -7.21 3.58 44.63
CA VAL A 16 -6.44 4.54 45.43
C VAL A 16 -7.41 5.30 46.34
N LEU A 17 -7.40 4.94 47.61
CA LEU A 17 -8.02 5.73 48.69
C LEU A 17 -7.22 7.03 48.86
N SER A 18 -7.73 8.13 48.32
CA SER A 18 -7.15 9.46 48.53
C SER A 18 -7.73 10.09 49.80
N ALA A 19 -6.86 10.28 50.79
CA ALA A 19 -7.14 11.02 52.02
C ALA A 19 -7.14 12.53 51.73
N CYS A 20 -8.20 13.22 52.15
CA CYS A 20 -8.32 14.67 52.05
C CYS A 20 -7.20 15.40 52.80
N GLN A 21 -6.46 16.26 52.10
CA GLN A 21 -5.82 17.42 52.71
C GLN A 21 -5.98 18.64 51.80
N SER A 22 -6.70 19.63 52.34
CA SER A 22 -6.99 20.93 51.74
C SER A 22 -5.76 21.83 51.74
N ASN A 23 -5.39 22.38 50.57
CA ASN A 23 -4.90 23.76 50.45
C ASN A 23 -4.68 24.18 48.99
N GLY A 24 -5.24 25.33 48.61
CA GLY A 24 -4.78 26.14 47.48
C GLY A 24 -5.53 25.94 46.16
N SER A 25 -6.71 26.56 46.05
CA SER A 25 -7.53 26.61 44.83
C SER A 25 -6.85 27.40 43.71
N ALA A 26 -6.55 26.72 42.59
CA ALA A 26 -6.73 27.26 41.25
C ALA A 26 -7.84 26.41 40.63
N ASN A 27 -9.06 26.95 40.65
CA ASN A 27 -10.25 26.29 40.14
C ASN A 27 -10.16 26.26 38.61
N GLU A 28 -9.79 25.13 38.01
CA GLU A 28 -10.30 24.81 36.67
C GLU A 28 -11.83 24.71 36.81
N PRO A 29 -12.62 25.44 36.00
CA PRO A 29 -14.06 25.34 36.09
C PRO A 29 -14.48 23.93 35.67
N GLN A 30 -15.04 23.15 36.61
CA GLN A 30 -15.78 21.95 36.24
C GLN A 30 -16.96 22.36 35.35
N PRO A 31 -17.25 21.62 34.27
CA PRO A 31 -18.39 21.92 33.41
C PRO A 31 -19.67 21.91 34.24
N SER A 32 -20.57 22.85 33.99
CA SER A 32 -21.87 22.89 34.66
C SER A 32 -22.73 21.68 34.23
N GLU A 33 -23.70 21.24 35.03
CA GLU A 33 -24.62 20.13 34.68
C GLU A 33 -25.20 20.26 33.24
N PRO A 34 -25.59 21.46 32.74
CA PRO A 34 -26.04 21.62 31.35
C PRO A 34 -24.95 21.41 30.30
N GLN A 35 -23.68 21.63 30.65
CA GLN A 35 -22.53 21.36 29.77
C GLN A 35 -22.17 19.87 29.77
N GLN A 36 -22.36 19.16 30.89
CA GLN A 36 -22.19 17.70 30.92
C GLN A 36 -23.29 17.00 30.13
N GLU A 37 -24.56 17.40 30.31
CA GLU A 37 -25.68 16.86 29.53
C GLU A 37 -25.55 17.16 28.03
N ALA A 38 -24.99 18.32 27.65
CA ALA A 38 -24.75 18.64 26.24
C ALA A 38 -23.64 17.77 25.63
N VAL A 39 -22.54 17.54 26.36
CA VAL A 39 -21.44 16.67 25.91
C VAL A 39 -21.88 15.21 25.86
N GLU A 40 -22.67 14.73 26.83
CA GLU A 40 -23.22 13.37 26.81
C GLU A 40 -24.21 13.18 25.65
N ASN A 41 -25.08 14.16 25.36
CA ASN A 41 -25.97 14.09 24.19
C ASN A 41 -25.20 14.12 22.86
N GLU A 42 -24.18 14.97 22.72
CA GLU A 42 -23.35 15.00 21.51
C GLU A 42 -22.55 13.69 21.33
N GLN A 43 -22.13 13.04 22.41
CA GLN A 43 -21.49 11.72 22.35
C GLN A 43 -22.45 10.61 21.95
N GLU A 44 -23.71 10.65 22.41
CA GLU A 44 -24.74 9.68 21.98
C GLU A 44 -25.16 9.90 20.52
N GLU A 45 -25.31 11.15 20.05
CA GLU A 45 -25.70 11.45 18.67
C GLU A 45 -24.64 11.04 17.63
N ASN A 46 -23.37 11.04 18.01
CA ASN A 46 -22.24 10.71 17.14
C ASN A 46 -21.76 9.26 17.30
N MET A 47 -22.37 8.48 18.19
CA MET A 47 -22.08 7.06 18.29
C MET A 47 -22.60 6.33 17.05
N ARG A 48 -21.77 5.49 16.45
CA ARG A 48 -22.14 4.59 15.36
C ARG A 48 -21.81 3.16 15.77
N THR A 49 -22.58 2.22 15.24
CA THR A 49 -22.28 0.79 15.38
C THR A 49 -22.33 0.13 14.01
N ILE A 50 -21.47 -0.87 13.83
CA ILE A 50 -21.42 -1.72 12.63
C ILE A 50 -21.36 -3.16 13.10
N SER A 51 -22.15 -4.03 12.49
CA SER A 51 -22.11 -5.46 12.73
C SER A 51 -20.78 -6.05 12.29
N TYR A 52 -20.21 -6.95 13.09
CA TYR A 52 -19.00 -7.67 12.68
C TYR A 52 -19.23 -9.18 12.74
N THR A 53 -18.46 -9.88 11.92
CA THR A 53 -18.35 -11.35 11.98
C THR A 53 -16.92 -11.74 12.30
N VAL A 54 -16.73 -12.89 12.94
CA VAL A 54 -15.40 -13.41 13.26
C VAL A 54 -14.99 -14.37 12.14
N GLY A 55 -13.98 -13.98 11.37
CA GLY A 55 -13.32 -14.81 10.37
C GLY A 55 -12.32 -15.79 10.98
N GLU A 56 -11.52 -16.44 10.13
CA GLU A 56 -10.49 -17.37 10.58
C GLU A 56 -9.37 -16.65 11.34
N ASP A 57 -8.94 -15.49 10.83
CA ASP A 57 -7.84 -14.70 11.38
C ASP A 57 -8.32 -13.45 12.13
N ASP A 58 -9.32 -12.74 11.60
CA ASP A 58 -9.73 -11.42 12.11
C ASP A 58 -11.25 -11.22 12.19
N ALA A 59 -11.66 -10.22 12.98
CA ALA A 59 -13.02 -9.68 12.95
C ALA A 59 -13.17 -8.80 11.71
N LYS A 60 -14.28 -8.94 10.98
CA LYS A 60 -14.53 -8.23 9.73
C LYS A 60 -15.92 -7.60 9.69
N VAL A 61 -16.01 -6.48 8.99
CA VAL A 61 -17.24 -5.70 8.78
C VAL A 61 -17.61 -5.71 7.30
N SER A 62 -18.91 -5.66 7.01
CA SER A 62 -19.40 -5.52 5.63
C SER A 62 -19.05 -4.13 5.09
N VAL A 63 -18.53 -4.08 3.85
CA VAL A 63 -18.26 -2.81 3.16
C VAL A 63 -19.55 -2.03 2.92
N ASP A 64 -20.64 -2.70 2.54
CA ASP A 64 -21.93 -2.06 2.31
C ASP A 64 -22.49 -1.41 3.59
N GLU A 65 -22.45 -2.12 4.72
CA GLU A 65 -22.89 -1.57 6.02
C GLU A 65 -22.00 -0.40 6.46
N LEU A 66 -20.68 -0.52 6.26
CA LEU A 66 -19.72 0.53 6.54
C LEU A 66 -20.04 1.81 5.75
N ILE A 67 -20.19 1.69 4.44
CA ILE A 67 -20.47 2.81 3.54
C ILE A 67 -21.83 3.45 3.86
N GLN A 68 -22.86 2.63 4.13
CA GLN A 68 -24.15 3.13 4.58
C GLN A 68 -24.08 3.87 5.92
N THR A 69 -23.27 3.38 6.86
CA THR A 69 -23.15 3.97 8.21
C THR A 69 -22.40 5.30 8.20
N LEU A 70 -21.41 5.44 7.30
CA LEU A 70 -20.54 6.60 7.21
C LEU A 70 -20.94 7.60 6.12
N ASP A 71 -22.05 7.36 5.42
CA ASP A 71 -22.53 8.18 4.30
C ASP A 71 -21.46 8.32 3.19
N GLY A 72 -20.84 7.19 2.85
CA GLY A 72 -19.80 7.10 1.82
C GLY A 72 -20.33 6.68 0.44
N GLU A 73 -19.40 6.56 -0.49
CA GLU A 73 -19.61 5.98 -1.83
C GLU A 73 -18.65 4.81 -2.06
N LEU A 74 -19.07 3.88 -2.89
CA LEU A 74 -18.36 2.63 -3.17
C LEU A 74 -18.44 2.34 -4.67
N THR A 75 -17.32 1.92 -5.24
CA THR A 75 -17.24 1.27 -6.55
C THR A 75 -16.36 0.03 -6.43
N PHE A 76 -16.83 -1.07 -7.01
CA PHE A 76 -16.04 -2.28 -7.13
C PHE A 76 -15.89 -2.65 -8.60
N ASP A 77 -14.65 -2.70 -9.05
CA ASP A 77 -14.30 -3.20 -10.37
C ASP A 77 -14.13 -4.71 -10.30
N GLU A 78 -15.12 -5.44 -10.79
CA GLU A 78 -15.12 -6.92 -10.84
C GLU A 78 -13.95 -7.49 -11.64
N LEU A 79 -13.51 -6.79 -12.69
CA LEU A 79 -12.46 -7.25 -13.57
C LEU A 79 -11.10 -7.13 -12.88
N HIS A 80 -10.81 -5.96 -12.33
CA HIS A 80 -9.56 -5.66 -11.63
C HIS A 80 -9.58 -6.13 -10.17
N ARG A 81 -10.73 -6.55 -9.66
CA ARG A 81 -11.00 -6.91 -8.25
C ARG A 81 -10.53 -5.80 -7.32
N THR A 82 -10.86 -4.57 -7.71
CA THR A 82 -10.42 -3.34 -7.04
C THR A 82 -11.61 -2.68 -6.38
N LEU A 83 -11.50 -2.48 -5.06
CA LEU A 83 -12.45 -1.72 -4.27
C LEU A 83 -11.95 -0.28 -4.15
N GLU A 84 -12.81 0.65 -4.54
CA GLU A 84 -12.64 2.08 -4.29
C GLU A 84 -13.79 2.56 -3.41
N MET A 85 -13.43 3.28 -2.35
CA MET A 85 -14.38 3.86 -1.42
C MET A 85 -14.08 5.33 -1.26
N THR A 86 -15.11 6.15 -1.24
CA THR A 86 -15.00 7.55 -0.82
C THR A 86 -15.78 7.72 0.47
N ILE A 87 -15.09 8.09 1.54
CA ILE A 87 -15.72 8.41 2.82
C ILE A 87 -15.37 9.88 3.09
N HIS A 88 -16.36 10.75 2.88
CA HIS A 88 -16.19 12.21 2.85
C HIS A 88 -15.19 12.69 1.78
N GLU A 89 -14.06 13.30 2.17
CA GLU A 89 -13.04 13.84 1.26
C GLU A 89 -11.87 12.88 1.03
N ASP A 90 -11.85 11.74 1.74
CA ASP A 90 -10.81 10.73 1.60
C ASP A 90 -11.26 9.62 0.65
N GLN A 91 -10.38 9.30 -0.29
CA GLN A 91 -10.49 8.15 -1.18
C GLN A 91 -9.61 7.02 -0.67
N TYR A 92 -10.17 5.81 -0.63
CA TYR A 92 -9.50 4.59 -0.21
C TYR A 92 -9.55 3.59 -1.36
N ARG A 93 -8.42 2.93 -1.63
CA ARG A 93 -8.33 1.92 -2.69
C ARG A 93 -7.63 0.66 -2.18
N LEU A 94 -8.23 -0.48 -2.47
CA LEU A 94 -7.76 -1.82 -2.13
C LEU A 94 -7.89 -2.73 -3.35
N ILE A 95 -6.97 -3.67 -3.51
CA ILE A 95 -6.99 -4.67 -4.59
C ILE A 95 -7.01 -6.04 -3.93
N ASP A 96 -7.85 -6.94 -4.42
CA ASP A 96 -7.89 -8.30 -3.88
C ASP A 96 -6.53 -8.99 -3.98
N GLY A 97 -6.14 -9.66 -2.88
CA GLY A 97 -4.83 -10.32 -2.76
C GLY A 97 -3.64 -9.37 -2.56
N VAL A 98 -3.86 -8.05 -2.54
CA VAL A 98 -2.82 -7.04 -2.28
C VAL A 98 -3.08 -6.40 -0.92
N THR A 99 -2.24 -6.74 0.07
CA THR A 99 -2.38 -6.26 1.47
C THR A 99 -1.79 -4.87 1.65
N VAL A 100 -2.24 -3.91 0.85
CA VAL A 100 -1.83 -2.49 0.94
C VAL A 100 -3.05 -1.62 0.77
N LEU A 101 -3.32 -0.77 1.77
CA LEU A 101 -4.34 0.27 1.68
C LEU A 101 -3.73 1.54 1.10
N GLU A 102 -4.28 1.98 -0.03
CA GLU A 102 -4.05 3.32 -0.56
C GLU A 102 -5.12 4.28 -0.01
N ARG A 103 -4.69 5.44 0.47
CA ARG A 103 -5.52 6.57 0.91
C ARG A 103 -5.03 7.83 0.21
N ASN A 104 -5.88 8.41 -0.64
CA ASN A 104 -5.58 9.64 -1.39
C ASN A 104 -4.27 9.57 -2.22
N GLY A 105 -3.90 8.39 -2.75
CA GLY A 105 -2.63 8.22 -3.49
C GLY A 105 -1.40 7.96 -2.62
N GLU A 106 -1.54 7.93 -1.30
CA GLU A 106 -0.50 7.52 -0.35
C GLU A 106 -0.84 6.16 0.27
N TYR A 107 0.17 5.40 0.68
CA TYR A 107 0.01 4.03 1.16
C TYR A 107 0.25 3.94 2.68
N LEU A 108 -0.66 3.28 3.39
CA LEU A 108 -0.53 3.06 4.83
C LEU A 108 0.41 1.88 5.10
N ALA A 109 1.34 2.06 6.04
CA ALA A 109 2.27 1.03 6.45
C ALA A 109 1.63 0.07 7.47
N THR A 110 0.75 -0.81 6.98
CA THR A 110 0.10 -1.86 7.77
C THR A 110 -0.22 -3.06 6.88
N ASP A 111 -0.09 -4.27 7.43
CA ASP A 111 -0.53 -5.53 6.83
C ASP A 111 -1.89 -6.03 7.38
N GLU A 112 -2.52 -5.24 8.25
CA GLU A 112 -3.78 -5.59 8.94
C GLU A 112 -5.04 -5.27 8.12
N ILE A 113 -4.88 -4.55 7.00
CA ILE A 113 -5.98 -4.14 6.13
C ILE A 113 -5.82 -4.79 4.77
N TYR A 114 -6.84 -5.57 4.39
CA TYR A 114 -6.90 -6.26 3.12
C TYR A 114 -8.37 -6.47 2.72
N LEU A 115 -8.60 -6.66 1.41
CA LEU A 115 -9.94 -6.94 0.90
C LEU A 115 -10.30 -8.41 1.13
N ILE A 116 -11.54 -8.65 1.55
CA ILE A 116 -12.09 -10.00 1.73
C ILE A 116 -13.35 -10.11 0.86
N GLU A 117 -13.39 -11.07 -0.04
CA GLU A 117 -14.59 -11.42 -0.82
C GLU A 117 -15.10 -12.79 -0.38
N GLU A 118 -16.35 -12.84 0.09
CA GLU A 118 -17.00 -14.08 0.49
C GLU A 118 -18.44 -14.12 -0.01
N GLU A 119 -18.76 -15.16 -0.78
CA GLU A 119 -20.10 -15.37 -1.34
C GLU A 119 -20.63 -14.18 -2.17
N GLY A 120 -19.73 -13.41 -2.81
CA GLY A 120 -20.07 -12.22 -3.59
C GLY A 120 -20.26 -10.94 -2.76
N GLU A 121 -19.98 -10.99 -1.45
CA GLU A 121 -20.05 -9.84 -0.55
C GLU A 121 -18.63 -9.40 -0.16
N LEU A 122 -18.43 -8.09 -0.03
CA LEU A 122 -17.13 -7.50 0.32
C LEU A 122 -17.06 -7.17 1.81
N TYR A 123 -15.92 -7.49 2.41
CA TYR A 123 -15.63 -7.22 3.81
C TYR A 123 -14.24 -6.61 3.96
N LEU A 124 -14.06 -5.89 5.07
CA LEU A 124 -12.77 -5.40 5.53
C LEU A 124 -12.54 -5.83 6.98
N PRO A 125 -11.30 -6.10 7.38
CA PRO A 125 -10.95 -6.25 8.80
C PRO A 125 -11.40 -5.03 9.61
N VAL A 126 -11.78 -5.23 10.87
CA VAL A 126 -12.09 -4.13 11.81
C VAL A 126 -10.92 -3.16 11.94
N ALA A 127 -9.68 -3.62 11.69
CA ALA A 127 -8.48 -2.78 11.61
C ALA A 127 -8.61 -1.64 10.59
N PHE A 128 -9.49 -1.72 9.58
CA PHE A 128 -9.78 -0.58 8.70
C PHE A 128 -10.36 0.61 9.47
N LEU A 129 -11.24 0.38 10.44
CA LEU A 129 -11.78 1.44 11.29
C LEU A 129 -10.69 2.05 12.18
N GLU A 130 -9.86 1.20 12.79
CA GLU A 130 -8.82 1.63 13.74
C GLU A 130 -7.65 2.33 13.06
N VAL A 131 -7.12 1.73 11.99
CA VAL A 131 -5.88 2.16 11.33
C VAL A 131 -6.17 2.98 10.08
N GLY A 132 -7.14 2.56 9.25
CA GLY A 132 -7.52 3.25 8.02
C GLY A 132 -8.20 4.59 8.29
N LEU A 133 -9.22 4.58 9.15
CA LEU A 133 -9.99 5.77 9.54
C LEU A 133 -9.46 6.47 10.80
N GLY A 134 -8.59 5.81 11.59
CA GLY A 134 -8.04 6.40 12.82
C GLY A 134 -9.05 6.46 13.98
N LEU A 135 -10.03 5.56 14.01
CA LEU A 135 -11.11 5.58 15.00
C LEU A 135 -10.78 4.71 16.23
N GLU A 136 -11.20 5.16 17.40
CA GLU A 136 -11.23 4.29 18.59
C GLU A 136 -12.49 3.42 18.54
N VAL A 137 -12.31 2.11 18.44
CA VAL A 137 -13.42 1.14 18.39
C VAL A 137 -13.58 0.39 19.72
N THR A 138 -14.82 0.06 20.06
CA THR A 138 -15.17 -0.78 21.21
C THR A 138 -15.99 -1.97 20.75
N PHE A 139 -15.49 -3.18 21.00
CA PHE A 139 -16.23 -4.42 20.71
C PHE A 139 -17.40 -4.61 21.67
N GLN A 140 -18.57 -4.89 21.11
CA GLN A 140 -19.76 -5.39 21.78
C GLN A 140 -20.04 -6.83 21.33
N GLU A 141 -21.13 -7.46 21.80
CA GLU A 141 -21.36 -8.90 21.52
C GLU A 141 -21.39 -9.26 20.02
N LYS A 142 -21.89 -8.37 19.15
CA LYS A 142 -22.03 -8.59 17.70
C LYS A 142 -21.74 -7.36 16.83
N GLU A 143 -21.37 -6.26 17.47
CA GLU A 143 -21.18 -4.97 16.83
C GLU A 143 -19.89 -4.34 17.35
N VAL A 144 -19.27 -3.51 16.52
CA VAL A 144 -18.22 -2.59 16.94
C VAL A 144 -18.83 -1.20 17.02
N ALA A 145 -18.56 -0.50 18.12
CA ALA A 145 -19.04 0.87 18.34
C ALA A 145 -17.88 1.86 18.28
N PHE A 146 -18.12 3.02 17.70
CA PHE A 146 -17.11 4.08 17.58
C PHE A 146 -17.78 5.46 17.52
N GLN A 147 -17.02 6.49 17.89
CA GLN A 147 -17.46 7.86 17.73
C GLN A 147 -17.16 8.35 16.31
N TRP A 148 -18.16 8.93 15.67
CA TRP A 148 -18.04 9.48 14.33
C TRP A 148 -18.54 10.91 14.29
N PHE A 149 -17.60 11.86 14.16
CA PHE A 149 -17.88 13.29 14.11
C PHE A 149 -17.89 13.86 12.69
N GLY A 150 -17.84 12.99 11.66
CA GLY A 150 -17.55 13.40 10.29
C GLY A 150 -16.05 13.61 10.06
N PRO A 151 -15.63 14.21 8.93
CA PRO A 151 -14.23 14.25 8.58
C PRO A 151 -13.46 15.23 9.47
N ALA A 152 -12.32 14.79 9.98
CA ALA A 152 -11.18 15.67 10.23
C ALA A 152 -10.60 16.15 8.89
N GLU A 153 -9.78 17.21 8.86
CA GLU A 153 -9.13 17.68 7.61
C GLU A 153 -8.55 16.51 6.80
N ARG A 154 -8.73 16.53 5.46
CA ARG A 154 -8.19 15.53 4.53
C ARG A 154 -6.76 15.15 4.91
N VAL A 155 -6.48 13.86 5.02
CA VAL A 155 -5.16 13.37 5.43
C VAL A 155 -4.38 12.95 4.20
N GLY A 156 -3.24 13.62 4.00
CA GLY A 156 -2.31 13.31 2.92
C GLY A 156 -2.88 13.54 1.52
N GLY A 157 -2.20 12.94 0.55
CA GLY A 157 -2.56 13.01 -0.85
C GLY A 157 -2.05 14.27 -1.56
N PRO A 158 -2.40 14.43 -2.85
CA PRO A 158 -1.88 15.53 -3.64
C PRO A 158 -2.20 16.89 -3.02
N PRO A 159 -1.23 17.83 -2.99
CA PRO A 159 -1.47 19.17 -2.49
C PRO A 159 -2.50 19.91 -3.36
N GLU A 160 -3.10 20.97 -2.82
CA GLU A 160 -4.02 21.80 -3.60
C GLU A 160 -3.35 22.34 -4.88
N GLY A 161 -4.03 22.18 -6.02
CA GLY A 161 -3.52 22.61 -7.32
C GLY A 161 -2.47 21.67 -7.92
N PHE A 162 -2.27 20.48 -7.35
CA PHE A 162 -1.51 19.41 -8.00
C PHE A 162 -2.18 19.01 -9.31
N ASP A 163 -1.44 19.16 -10.41
CA ASP A 163 -1.86 18.83 -11.76
C ASP A 163 -0.74 18.04 -12.44
N PHE A 164 -0.78 16.73 -12.27
CA PHE A 164 0.25 15.79 -12.73
C PHE A 164 0.30 15.63 -14.24
N ASP A 165 -0.85 15.75 -14.90
CA ASP A 165 -0.99 15.51 -16.35
C ASP A 165 -0.26 16.58 -17.19
N GLU A 166 0.02 17.75 -16.61
CA GLU A 166 0.68 18.88 -17.27
C GLU A 166 2.20 18.95 -17.00
N TRP A 167 2.79 17.97 -16.30
CA TRP A 167 4.21 17.99 -15.96
C TRP A 167 5.10 17.67 -17.15
N ASP A 168 6.10 18.52 -17.37
CA ASP A 168 7.16 18.30 -18.35
C ASP A 168 8.39 17.60 -17.75
N VAL A 169 9.37 17.30 -18.60
CA VAL A 169 10.62 16.64 -18.21
C VAL A 169 11.33 17.35 -17.06
N ASP A 170 11.46 18.67 -17.12
CA ASP A 170 12.25 19.42 -16.12
C ASP A 170 11.51 19.44 -14.76
N THR A 171 10.19 19.62 -14.77
CA THR A 171 9.36 19.52 -13.56
C THR A 171 9.45 18.13 -12.93
N MET A 172 9.34 17.08 -13.75
CA MET A 172 9.45 15.70 -13.30
C MET A 172 10.83 15.39 -12.70
N VAL A 173 11.90 15.87 -13.35
CA VAL A 173 13.28 15.72 -12.86
C VAL A 173 13.45 16.43 -11.53
N ASP A 174 13.01 17.69 -11.41
CA ASP A 174 13.12 18.44 -10.16
C ASP A 174 12.40 17.72 -9.02
N TYR A 175 11.20 17.19 -9.28
CA TYR A 175 10.39 16.47 -8.30
C TYR A 175 11.04 15.16 -7.82
N LEU A 176 11.68 14.42 -8.73
CA LEU A 176 12.23 13.08 -8.45
C LEU A 176 13.74 13.05 -8.20
N SER A 177 14.43 14.19 -8.32
CA SER A 177 15.90 14.30 -8.22
C SER A 177 16.49 13.86 -6.88
N PHE A 178 15.67 13.71 -5.84
CA PHE A 178 16.08 13.23 -4.53
C PHE A 178 16.27 11.70 -4.47
N LEU A 179 15.80 10.96 -5.48
CA LEU A 179 15.90 9.50 -5.54
C LEU A 179 17.26 9.05 -6.06
N GLU A 180 17.93 8.19 -5.32
CA GLU A 180 19.12 7.46 -5.76
C GLU A 180 18.75 6.21 -6.58
N ARG A 181 19.75 5.63 -7.25
CA ARG A 181 19.59 4.36 -7.96
C ARG A 181 19.41 3.20 -6.98
N PRO A 182 18.53 2.23 -7.28
CA PRO A 182 18.31 1.09 -6.41
C PRO A 182 19.41 0.02 -6.50
N ILE A 183 20.28 0.08 -7.52
CA ILE A 183 21.41 -0.84 -7.69
C ILE A 183 22.68 -0.02 -7.87
N GLN A 184 23.65 -0.23 -6.98
CA GLN A 184 24.93 0.46 -7.03
C GLN A 184 25.71 0.11 -8.31
N GLY A 185 26.15 1.14 -9.03
CA GLY A 185 26.94 0.97 -10.27
C GLY A 185 26.14 0.60 -11.51
N ALA A 186 24.82 0.43 -11.41
CA ALA A 186 23.94 0.28 -12.57
C ALA A 186 23.65 1.63 -13.24
N GLN A 187 23.34 1.60 -14.53
CA GLN A 187 22.93 2.75 -15.32
C GLN A 187 21.54 2.52 -15.90
N VAL A 188 20.81 3.60 -16.20
CA VAL A 188 19.50 3.50 -16.85
C VAL A 188 19.65 2.77 -18.19
N SER A 189 18.79 1.77 -18.41
CA SER A 189 18.78 1.01 -19.66
C SER A 189 18.58 1.92 -20.86
N THR A 190 19.34 1.69 -21.93
CA THR A 190 19.13 2.39 -23.21
C THR A 190 18.18 1.64 -24.15
N ILE A 191 17.70 0.45 -23.75
CA ILE A 191 16.80 -0.39 -24.53
C ILE A 191 15.35 0.00 -24.22
N ASP A 192 14.63 0.44 -25.24
CA ASP A 192 13.29 1.03 -25.10
C ASP A 192 12.28 0.09 -24.42
N SER A 193 12.33 -1.21 -24.69
CA SER A 193 11.42 -2.19 -24.07
C SER A 193 11.66 -2.42 -22.56
N HIS A 194 12.74 -1.87 -22.00
CA HIS A 194 13.03 -1.90 -20.56
C HIS A 194 12.54 -0.63 -19.86
N LEU A 195 12.01 0.34 -20.60
CA LEU A 195 11.63 1.65 -20.06
C LEU A 195 10.12 1.71 -19.78
N PRO A 196 9.72 2.46 -18.73
CA PRO A 196 8.32 2.70 -18.44
C PRO A 196 7.60 3.37 -19.62
N GLY A 197 6.36 2.96 -19.87
CA GLY A 197 5.57 3.41 -21.02
C GLY A 197 5.82 2.64 -22.32
N ALA A 198 6.73 1.67 -22.34
CA ALA A 198 6.92 0.80 -23.50
C ALA A 198 5.74 -0.20 -23.66
N PRO A 199 5.22 -0.44 -24.89
CA PRO A 199 4.15 -1.41 -25.10
C PRO A 199 4.52 -2.84 -24.71
N ARG A 200 3.57 -3.59 -24.12
CA ARG A 200 3.70 -5.01 -23.76
C ARG A 200 2.61 -5.82 -24.47
N GLU A 201 2.84 -6.11 -25.75
CA GLU A 201 1.87 -6.78 -26.64
C GLU A 201 1.36 -8.11 -26.10
N TYR A 202 2.19 -8.90 -25.43
CA TYR A 202 1.81 -10.24 -24.93
C TYR A 202 0.74 -10.22 -23.83
N ARG A 203 0.48 -9.06 -23.20
CA ARG A 203 -0.52 -8.88 -22.14
C ARG A 203 -1.38 -7.62 -22.31
N ASN A 204 -1.41 -7.06 -23.53
CA ASN A 204 -2.21 -5.89 -23.90
C ASN A 204 -2.12 -4.71 -22.91
N GLY A 205 -0.89 -4.28 -22.60
CA GLY A 205 -0.68 -3.16 -21.69
C GLY A 205 0.63 -2.41 -21.96
N PHE A 206 1.06 -1.64 -20.97
CA PHE A 206 2.34 -0.94 -20.99
C PHE A 206 3.26 -1.48 -19.90
N HIS A 207 4.56 -1.23 -20.06
CA HIS A 207 5.54 -1.45 -19.03
C HIS A 207 5.38 -0.35 -17.97
N GLU A 208 4.95 -0.71 -16.77
CA GLU A 208 4.67 0.28 -15.72
C GLU A 208 5.94 0.84 -15.05
N GLY A 209 7.04 0.09 -15.16
CA GLY A 209 8.29 0.37 -14.49
C GLY A 209 9.51 0.26 -15.40
N ILE A 210 10.69 0.37 -14.80
CA ILE A 210 11.98 0.19 -15.45
C ILE A 210 12.54 -1.20 -15.12
N ASP A 211 13.16 -1.87 -16.11
CA ASP A 211 13.85 -3.14 -15.91
C ASP A 211 15.38 -2.96 -15.87
N TRP A 212 16.01 -3.47 -14.82
CA TRP A 212 17.45 -3.44 -14.60
C TRP A 212 18.10 -4.80 -14.90
N TYR A 213 18.46 -5.03 -16.16
CA TYR A 213 19.18 -6.22 -16.62
C TYR A 213 20.68 -6.00 -16.70
N ASP A 214 21.50 -6.96 -16.23
CA ASP A 214 22.97 -6.86 -16.25
C ASP A 214 23.53 -6.44 -17.63
N PHE A 215 23.04 -7.07 -18.70
CA PHE A 215 23.54 -6.85 -20.06
C PHE A 215 23.23 -5.45 -20.62
N ALA A 216 22.29 -4.72 -20.01
CA ALA A 216 21.83 -3.40 -20.47
C ALA A 216 22.20 -2.27 -19.50
N THR A 217 22.20 -2.56 -18.20
CA THR A 217 22.42 -1.56 -17.14
C THR A 217 23.81 -1.68 -16.49
N GLY A 218 24.53 -2.78 -16.72
CA GLY A 218 25.77 -3.09 -16.03
C GLY A 218 25.53 -3.48 -14.57
N GLY A 219 26.51 -3.21 -13.69
CA GLY A 219 26.39 -3.49 -12.25
C GLY A 219 26.76 -4.92 -11.82
N ASN A 220 27.05 -5.84 -12.74
CA ASN A 220 27.28 -7.27 -12.46
C ASN A 220 26.09 -7.87 -11.70
N ILE A 221 24.90 -7.69 -12.27
CA ILE A 221 23.64 -8.09 -11.65
C ILE A 221 23.54 -9.62 -11.61
N SER A 222 23.27 -10.13 -10.42
CA SER A 222 23.11 -11.54 -10.07
C SER A 222 22.10 -11.68 -8.93
N ARG A 223 21.79 -12.91 -8.51
CA ARG A 223 20.92 -13.15 -7.36
C ARG A 223 21.46 -12.62 -6.02
N GLU A 224 22.77 -12.35 -5.95
CA GLU A 224 23.41 -11.78 -4.75
C GLU A 224 23.43 -10.24 -4.78
N THR A 225 23.00 -9.63 -5.89
CA THR A 225 23.04 -8.17 -6.06
C THR A 225 22.01 -7.51 -5.16
N PRO A 226 22.43 -6.67 -4.19
CA PRO A 226 21.51 -5.98 -3.31
C PRO A 226 20.72 -4.90 -4.05
N VAL A 227 19.45 -4.80 -3.70
CA VAL A 227 18.55 -3.71 -4.07
C VAL A 227 18.40 -2.80 -2.85
N TYR A 228 18.63 -1.51 -3.04
CA TYR A 228 18.57 -0.50 -1.99
C TYR A 228 17.29 0.32 -2.10
N ALA A 229 16.80 0.80 -0.94
CA ALA A 229 15.88 1.93 -0.96
C ALA A 229 16.56 3.14 -1.62
N MET A 230 15.76 4.09 -2.09
CA MET A 230 16.26 5.14 -2.99
C MET A 230 16.39 6.49 -2.30
N ALA A 231 15.78 6.67 -1.13
CA ALA A 231 15.83 7.87 -0.30
C ALA A 231 15.32 7.53 1.11
N GLU A 232 15.21 8.52 1.99
CA GLU A 232 14.49 8.35 3.25
C GLU A 232 13.01 8.01 2.99
N GLY A 233 12.55 6.86 3.47
CA GLY A 233 11.20 6.35 3.21
C GLY A 233 10.70 5.38 4.27
N ILE A 234 9.48 4.89 4.06
CA ILE A 234 8.80 3.91 4.90
C ILE A 234 8.43 2.68 4.07
N VAL A 235 8.74 1.49 4.57
CA VAL A 235 8.28 0.24 3.95
C VAL A 235 6.78 0.10 4.17
N VAL A 236 6.01 -0.02 3.08
CA VAL A 236 4.54 -0.20 3.13
C VAL A 236 4.11 -1.61 2.74
N ARG A 237 5.01 -2.41 2.16
CA ARG A 237 4.81 -3.84 1.87
C ARG A 237 6.15 -4.57 1.86
N ALA A 238 6.19 -5.79 2.39
CA ALA A 238 7.34 -6.69 2.31
C ALA A 238 6.89 -8.16 2.25
N ASP A 239 7.05 -8.81 1.09
CA ASP A 239 6.52 -10.15 0.84
C ASP A 239 7.45 -11.28 1.33
N HIS A 240 7.66 -11.35 2.65
CA HIS A 240 8.51 -12.40 3.27
C HIS A 240 8.04 -13.82 2.97
N ASP A 241 6.72 -14.01 2.94
CA ASP A 241 6.07 -15.30 2.74
C ASP A 241 5.61 -15.50 1.28
N PHE A 242 6.23 -14.81 0.32
CA PHE A 242 5.89 -14.96 -1.10
C PHE A 242 6.08 -16.41 -1.58
N GLU A 243 5.04 -16.94 -2.22
CA GLU A 243 5.09 -18.20 -2.95
C GLU A 243 4.84 -17.96 -4.43
N ASP A 244 5.74 -18.45 -5.27
CA ASP A 244 5.60 -18.34 -6.73
C ASP A 244 4.44 -19.22 -7.24
N TYR A 245 4.10 -19.07 -8.52
CA TYR A 245 3.12 -19.92 -9.17
C TYR A 245 3.45 -21.40 -9.00
N GLU A 246 2.43 -22.21 -8.67
CA GLU A 246 2.58 -23.65 -8.46
C GLU A 246 3.13 -24.39 -9.69
N SER A 247 2.80 -23.89 -10.90
CA SER A 247 3.28 -24.47 -12.15
C SER A 247 3.20 -23.47 -13.32
N PRO A 248 3.92 -23.74 -14.44
CA PRO A 248 3.80 -22.93 -15.64
C PRO A 248 2.38 -22.88 -16.20
N GLU A 249 1.59 -23.95 -16.03
CA GLU A 249 0.20 -24.02 -16.50
C GLU A 249 -0.70 -23.02 -15.77
N VAL A 250 -0.56 -22.86 -14.45
CA VAL A 250 -1.33 -21.88 -13.66
C VAL A 250 -0.99 -20.46 -14.11
N ARG A 251 0.31 -20.15 -14.22
CA ARG A 251 0.75 -18.83 -14.71
C ARG A 251 0.28 -18.54 -16.13
N ASN A 252 0.32 -19.53 -17.02
CA ASN A 252 -0.13 -19.36 -18.40
C ASN A 252 -1.64 -19.23 -18.51
N ALA A 253 -2.42 -19.77 -17.56
CA ALA A 253 -3.86 -19.55 -17.51
C ALA A 253 -4.18 -18.08 -17.21
N ASP A 254 -3.48 -17.47 -16.25
CA ASP A 254 -3.60 -16.03 -15.97
C ASP A 254 -3.25 -15.20 -17.20
N LEU A 255 -2.10 -15.47 -17.85
CA LEU A 255 -1.71 -14.75 -19.07
C LEU A 255 -2.73 -14.95 -20.21
N ALA A 256 -3.29 -16.14 -20.37
CA ALA A 256 -4.33 -16.40 -21.37
C ALA A 256 -5.60 -15.57 -21.08
N LEU A 257 -5.97 -15.42 -19.80
CA LEU A 257 -7.08 -14.57 -19.39
C LEU A 257 -6.80 -13.09 -19.72
N THR A 258 -5.59 -12.58 -19.45
CA THR A 258 -5.23 -11.19 -19.81
C THR A 258 -5.32 -10.96 -21.33
N ALA A 259 -4.92 -11.96 -22.12
CA ALA A 259 -5.01 -11.89 -23.58
C ALA A 259 -6.45 -11.90 -24.08
N GLU A 260 -7.33 -12.67 -23.43
CA GLU A 260 -8.77 -12.74 -23.74
C GLU A 260 -9.49 -11.43 -23.40
N LEU A 261 -9.19 -10.84 -22.24
CA LEU A 261 -9.81 -9.62 -21.75
C LEU A 261 -9.35 -8.38 -22.53
N GLY A 262 -8.15 -8.42 -23.10
CA GLY A 262 -7.56 -7.26 -23.78
C GLY A 262 -6.90 -6.26 -22.82
N GLU A 263 -6.76 -6.62 -21.54
CA GLU A 263 -6.04 -5.90 -20.51
C GLU A 263 -5.57 -6.86 -19.40
N THR A 264 -4.67 -6.40 -18.51
CA THR A 264 -4.18 -7.21 -17.39
C THR A 264 -4.90 -6.80 -16.10
N PRO A 265 -5.75 -7.66 -15.48
CA PRO A 265 -6.32 -7.39 -14.16
C PRO A 265 -5.25 -7.11 -13.09
N GLU A 266 -5.51 -6.18 -12.18
CA GLU A 266 -4.53 -5.70 -11.20
C GLU A 266 -3.99 -6.81 -10.29
N TYR A 267 -4.87 -7.66 -9.74
CA TYR A 267 -4.47 -8.77 -8.87
C TYR A 267 -3.59 -9.81 -9.60
N ILE A 268 -3.85 -10.05 -10.89
CA ILE A 268 -2.99 -10.90 -11.73
C ILE A 268 -1.66 -10.20 -11.95
N PHE A 269 -1.69 -8.89 -12.21
CA PHE A 269 -0.48 -8.16 -12.49
C PHE A 269 0.44 -8.07 -11.27
N ASP A 270 -0.11 -7.85 -10.08
CA ASP A 270 0.64 -7.94 -8.82
C ASP A 270 1.28 -9.32 -8.66
N ARG A 271 0.54 -10.40 -8.89
CA ARG A 271 1.08 -11.76 -8.82
C ARG A 271 2.22 -12.00 -9.82
N LEU A 272 2.11 -11.47 -11.04
CA LEU A 272 3.15 -11.56 -12.06
C LEU A 272 4.44 -10.80 -11.69
N ARG A 273 4.38 -9.80 -10.80
CA ARG A 273 5.56 -9.09 -10.27
C ARG A 273 6.39 -9.97 -9.32
N GLY A 274 5.83 -11.07 -8.81
CA GLY A 274 6.53 -11.98 -7.92
C GLY A 274 6.72 -11.42 -6.51
N GLN A 275 7.86 -11.74 -5.87
CA GLN A 275 8.22 -11.22 -4.55
C GLN A 275 8.52 -9.73 -4.62
N GLN A 276 7.88 -8.94 -3.75
CA GLN A 276 7.99 -7.48 -3.76
C GLN A 276 8.34 -6.87 -2.42
N VAL A 277 8.95 -5.67 -2.49
CA VAL A 277 8.98 -4.69 -1.39
C VAL A 277 8.51 -3.36 -1.94
N TRP A 278 7.63 -2.66 -1.21
CA TRP A 278 7.16 -1.33 -1.58
C TRP A 278 7.64 -0.31 -0.56
N VAL A 279 8.17 0.81 -1.05
CA VAL A 279 8.66 1.90 -0.20
C VAL A 279 7.97 3.20 -0.61
N GLN A 280 7.33 3.83 0.36
CA GLN A 280 6.78 5.17 0.23
C GLN A 280 7.81 6.22 0.69
N TYR A 281 8.00 7.22 -0.14
CA TYR A 281 8.88 8.36 0.06
C TYR A 281 8.04 9.65 0.22
N PRO A 282 8.65 10.79 0.60
CA PRO A 282 7.95 12.05 0.70
C PRO A 282 7.25 12.47 -0.61
N ASN A 283 6.27 13.37 -0.48
CA ASN A 283 5.52 13.95 -1.59
C ASN A 283 4.77 12.91 -2.45
N GLY A 284 4.18 11.90 -1.82
CA GLY A 284 3.39 10.87 -2.51
C GLY A 284 4.18 9.97 -3.45
N VAL A 285 5.52 10.00 -3.41
CA VAL A 285 6.36 9.16 -4.27
C VAL A 285 6.38 7.74 -3.70
N MET A 286 6.07 6.74 -4.52
CA MET A 286 6.10 5.34 -4.12
C MET A 286 6.86 4.51 -5.15
N ASN A 287 7.69 3.58 -4.68
CA ASN A 287 8.31 2.59 -5.57
C ASN A 287 7.94 1.16 -5.16
N ARG A 288 7.68 0.33 -6.17
CA ARG A 288 7.53 -1.12 -6.03
C ARG A 288 8.77 -1.79 -6.59
N PHE A 289 9.45 -2.60 -5.79
CA PHE A 289 10.62 -3.37 -6.20
C PHE A 289 10.19 -4.83 -6.35
N ALA A 290 10.26 -5.35 -7.56
CA ALA A 290 9.68 -6.63 -7.95
C ALA A 290 10.73 -7.63 -8.44
N HIS A 291 10.27 -8.86 -8.67
CA HIS A 291 11.08 -10.01 -9.06
C HIS A 291 12.19 -10.34 -8.06
N LEU A 292 12.04 -10.00 -6.78
CA LEU A 292 13.10 -10.20 -5.79
C LEU A 292 13.41 -11.69 -5.58
N SER A 293 14.65 -12.02 -5.26
CA SER A 293 15.06 -13.38 -4.87
C SER A 293 15.00 -13.62 -3.36
N GLY A 294 14.89 -12.53 -2.59
CA GLY A 294 14.78 -12.55 -1.14
C GLY A 294 14.70 -11.13 -0.58
N ILE A 295 14.25 -11.04 0.67
CA ILE A 295 14.12 -9.82 1.47
C ILE A 295 14.93 -10.02 2.76
N PRO A 296 15.67 -9.01 3.28
CA PRO A 296 16.34 -9.12 4.57
C PRO A 296 15.35 -9.46 5.70
N GLU A 297 15.63 -10.50 6.49
CA GLU A 297 14.68 -11.05 7.50
C GLU A 297 14.20 -10.01 8.53
N ASP A 298 15.00 -8.99 8.79
CA ASP A 298 14.73 -7.93 9.75
C ASP A 298 13.97 -6.72 9.17
N LEU A 299 13.81 -6.63 7.85
CA LEU A 299 13.04 -5.57 7.20
C LEU A 299 11.54 -5.84 7.34
N GLN A 300 10.78 -4.95 7.96
CA GLN A 300 9.34 -5.13 8.21
C GLN A 300 8.52 -3.95 7.67
N VAL A 301 7.22 -4.16 7.47
CA VAL A 301 6.28 -3.06 7.19
C VAL A 301 6.33 -2.04 8.33
N GLY A 302 6.40 -0.75 8.01
CA GLY A 302 6.57 0.35 8.94
C GLY A 302 8.02 0.77 9.20
N ASP A 303 9.01 0.00 8.73
CA ASP A 303 10.42 0.35 8.91
C ASP A 303 10.81 1.61 8.14
N ARG A 304 11.65 2.42 8.78
CA ARG A 304 12.33 3.56 8.16
C ARG A 304 13.57 3.09 7.42
N VAL A 305 13.68 3.44 6.16
CA VAL A 305 14.79 3.07 5.28
C VAL A 305 15.43 4.32 4.67
N ASN A 306 16.66 4.18 4.16
CA ASN A 306 17.36 5.23 3.41
C ASN A 306 18.16 4.62 2.25
N ALA A 307 18.87 5.45 1.48
CA ALA A 307 19.66 5.01 0.32
C ALA A 307 20.78 3.99 0.60
N GLU A 308 21.14 3.78 1.87
CA GLU A 308 22.12 2.78 2.28
C GLU A 308 21.47 1.45 2.74
N THR A 309 20.15 1.44 2.90
CA THR A 309 19.41 0.27 3.40
C THR A 309 19.12 -0.71 2.28
N VAL A 310 19.61 -1.94 2.43
CA VAL A 310 19.24 -3.06 1.54
C VAL A 310 17.80 -3.44 1.85
N ILE A 311 16.96 -3.48 0.82
CA ILE A 311 15.54 -3.85 0.92
C ILE A 311 15.23 -5.19 0.24
N GLY A 312 16.15 -5.70 -0.57
CA GLY A 312 15.96 -6.96 -1.26
C GLY A 312 17.19 -7.36 -2.06
N TYR A 313 17.07 -8.45 -2.79
CA TYR A 313 18.10 -8.94 -3.71
C TYR A 313 17.47 -9.22 -5.06
N VAL A 314 18.19 -8.91 -6.14
CA VAL A 314 17.71 -9.15 -7.51
C VAL A 314 17.37 -10.63 -7.70
N GLY A 315 16.29 -10.91 -8.43
CA GLY A 315 15.86 -12.27 -8.71
C GLY A 315 15.11 -12.36 -10.03
N ASN A 316 14.19 -13.32 -10.07
CA ASN A 316 13.31 -13.56 -11.21
C ASN A 316 11.94 -14.12 -10.78
N SER A 317 11.54 -13.99 -9.50
CA SER A 317 10.26 -14.53 -9.02
C SER A 317 9.08 -13.99 -9.84
N GLY A 318 8.06 -14.80 -10.09
CA GLY A 318 6.88 -14.41 -10.90
C GLY A 318 7.12 -14.44 -12.42
N THR A 319 8.39 -14.57 -12.87
CA THR A 319 8.72 -14.76 -14.29
C THR A 319 8.47 -16.20 -14.73
N SER A 320 8.44 -16.44 -16.04
CA SER A 320 8.39 -17.81 -16.56
C SER A 320 9.65 -18.60 -16.20
N SER A 321 10.81 -17.97 -16.11
CA SER A 321 12.08 -18.63 -15.76
C SER A 321 12.04 -19.21 -14.35
N ALA A 322 11.58 -18.43 -13.36
CA ALA A 322 11.43 -18.91 -11.98
C ALA A 322 10.49 -20.11 -11.88
N VAL A 323 9.31 -20.02 -12.50
CA VAL A 323 8.29 -21.08 -12.46
C VAL A 323 8.75 -22.37 -13.16
N ASN A 324 9.67 -22.27 -14.13
CA ASN A 324 10.31 -23.43 -14.76
C ASN A 324 11.53 -23.96 -13.98
N GLY A 325 11.88 -23.37 -12.85
CA GLY A 325 13.03 -23.76 -12.03
C GLY A 325 14.38 -23.22 -12.52
N ASN A 326 14.39 -22.31 -13.50
CA ASN A 326 15.59 -21.70 -14.04
C ASN A 326 15.92 -20.42 -13.25
N LEU A 327 16.43 -20.60 -12.03
CA LEU A 327 16.60 -19.51 -11.06
C LEU A 327 17.67 -18.47 -11.45
N ASP A 328 18.57 -18.79 -12.37
CA ASP A 328 19.65 -17.91 -12.82
C ASP A 328 19.38 -17.26 -14.20
N ASP A 329 18.25 -17.60 -14.82
CA ASP A 329 17.82 -17.02 -16.10
C ASP A 329 16.89 -15.83 -15.86
N ASP A 330 16.90 -14.86 -16.78
CA ASP A 330 16.00 -13.70 -16.75
C ASP A 330 16.09 -12.85 -15.47
N LEU A 331 17.28 -12.79 -14.86
CA LEU A 331 17.52 -12.00 -13.66
C LEU A 331 17.45 -10.50 -13.96
N HIS A 332 16.56 -9.80 -13.27
CA HIS A 332 16.45 -8.35 -13.30
C HIS A 332 15.68 -7.83 -12.10
N LEU A 333 15.92 -6.57 -11.74
CA LEU A 333 14.99 -5.81 -10.91
C LEU A 333 13.95 -5.18 -11.84
N HIS A 334 12.67 -5.38 -11.55
CA HIS A 334 11.59 -4.55 -12.08
C HIS A 334 11.21 -3.51 -11.03
N GLN A 335 11.12 -2.25 -11.43
CA GLN A 335 10.84 -1.15 -10.51
C GLN A 335 9.75 -0.23 -11.06
N ASP A 336 8.61 -0.18 -10.38
CA ASP A 336 7.57 0.82 -10.64
C ASP A 336 7.85 2.09 -9.84
N LEU A 337 7.53 3.25 -10.42
CA LEU A 337 7.62 4.56 -9.78
C LEU A 337 6.29 5.31 -9.94
N LEU A 338 5.68 5.65 -8.81
CA LEU A 338 4.38 6.31 -8.74
C LEU A 338 4.47 7.64 -8.00
N ILE A 339 3.57 8.56 -8.34
CA ILE A 339 3.35 9.83 -7.65
C ILE A 339 1.85 9.91 -7.35
N TYR A 340 1.48 9.86 -6.07
CA TYR A 340 0.09 9.88 -5.61
C TYR A 340 -0.80 8.83 -6.32
N GLY A 341 -0.32 7.59 -6.41
CA GLY A 341 -1.03 6.48 -7.06
C GLY A 341 -0.92 6.45 -8.59
N GLU A 342 -0.38 7.51 -9.22
CA GLU A 342 -0.23 7.59 -10.67
C GLU A 342 1.18 7.20 -11.14
N LEU A 343 1.28 6.42 -12.22
CA LEU A 343 2.57 6.05 -12.81
C LEU A 343 3.28 7.31 -13.34
N PHE A 344 4.51 7.58 -12.87
CA PHE A 344 5.18 8.87 -13.11
C PHE A 344 5.34 9.24 -14.60
N TRP A 345 5.38 8.24 -15.49
CA TRP A 345 5.62 8.43 -16.91
C TRP A 345 4.35 8.72 -17.72
N LYS A 346 3.15 8.60 -17.13
CA LYS A 346 1.87 8.84 -17.82
C LYS A 346 1.79 10.14 -18.64
N PRO A 347 2.26 11.32 -18.14
CA PRO A 347 2.22 12.56 -18.91
C PRO A 347 3.32 12.66 -19.98
N LEU A 348 4.26 11.72 -20.01
CA LEU A 348 5.48 11.79 -20.81
C LEU A 348 5.46 10.81 -22.00
N THR A 349 6.12 11.20 -23.08
CA THR A 349 6.49 10.25 -24.14
C THR A 349 7.63 9.34 -23.67
N LEU A 350 7.84 8.20 -24.34
CA LEU A 350 8.91 7.26 -24.00
C LEU A 350 10.31 7.90 -24.03
N GLU A 351 10.57 8.82 -24.96
CA GLU A 351 11.84 9.56 -25.04
C GLU A 351 12.01 10.53 -23.87
N GLU A 352 10.93 11.22 -23.46
CA GLU A 352 10.93 12.12 -22.30
C GLU A 352 11.11 11.32 -21.01
N THR A 353 10.43 10.17 -20.86
CA THR A 353 10.63 9.24 -19.74
C THR A 353 12.08 8.81 -19.62
N LYS A 354 12.72 8.45 -20.75
CA LYS A 354 14.15 8.12 -20.80
C LYS A 354 15.02 9.29 -20.35
N GLU A 355 14.72 10.50 -20.82
CA GLU A 355 15.45 11.72 -20.46
C GLU A 355 15.34 12.00 -18.96
N VAL A 356 14.14 11.90 -18.37
CA VAL A 356 13.92 12.05 -16.92
C VAL A 356 14.79 11.06 -16.15
N LEU A 357 14.69 9.76 -16.48
CA LEU A 357 15.41 8.70 -15.79
C LEU A 357 16.94 8.91 -15.86
N GLN A 358 17.47 9.29 -17.02
CA GLN A 358 18.90 9.56 -17.19
C GLN A 358 19.37 10.83 -16.46
N LYS A 359 18.50 11.83 -16.29
CA LYS A 359 18.81 13.04 -15.53
C LYS A 359 18.79 12.80 -14.02
N ILE A 360 17.83 12.03 -13.50
CA ILE A 360 17.75 11.73 -12.07
C ILE A 360 18.79 10.66 -11.66
N TRP A 361 19.18 9.75 -12.57
CA TRP A 361 20.17 8.69 -12.33
C TRP A 361 21.33 8.69 -13.34
N PRO A 362 22.28 9.65 -13.22
CA PRO A 362 23.37 9.83 -14.18
C PRO A 362 24.47 8.76 -14.15
#